data_AF-A0AAN5PN76-F1
#
_entry.id   AF-A0AAN5PN76-F1
#
_cell.length_a   1.000
_cell.length_b   1.000
_cell.length_c   1.000
_cell.angle_alpha   90.00
_cell.angle_beta   90.00
_cell.angle_gamma   90.00
#
_symmetry.space_group_name_H-M   'P 1'
#
loop_
_entity.id
_entity.type
_entity.pdbx_description
1 polymer ?
#
loop_
_entity_poly.entity_id
_entity_poly.type
_entity_poly.pdbx_seq_one_letter_code
_entity_poly.pdbx_strand_id
1 'polypeptide(L)'
;NHETCFLVKARKRAMEADIVVINHHLFFADSQLKKEGFSELLPGVDVVVFDEAHQLADIASNFNGERLGTRQFKDLVDDMLNEWPILDLANQPLKSISHKADKLVDQLLNALPTREERISWELVKRNKEFMEAWNTWLSLKDELIQCLESKDTVDIPGLKRCQERLLDLETVLLSFTEENNHKIRWLERFKHTLVFHATPYDVAESFSQLLKDQSCAYIFTSATLTMASAFDSFCKPLG
;
A
#
# COMPACT_ATOMS: atom_id res chain seq x y z
N ASN A 1 2.55 10.06 -29.63
CA ASN A 1 3.92 9.52 -29.79
C ASN A 1 4.12 8.27 -28.93
N HIS A 2 3.57 7.13 -29.36
CA HIS A 2 3.74 5.83 -28.66
C HIS A 2 4.93 5.02 -29.18
N GLU A 3 5.53 5.38 -30.33
CA GLU A 3 6.59 4.59 -30.99
C GLU A 3 8.01 4.81 -30.43
N THR A 4 8.22 5.81 -29.58
CA THR A 4 9.54 6.13 -28.99
C THR A 4 9.62 5.89 -27.48
N CYS A 5 8.56 5.38 -26.85
CA CYS A 5 8.58 5.10 -25.42
C CYS A 5 9.51 3.91 -25.12
N PHE A 6 10.60 4.17 -24.40
CA PHE A 6 11.58 3.14 -24.01
C PHE A 6 10.93 2.00 -23.21
N LEU A 7 9.92 2.31 -22.38
CA LEU A 7 9.18 1.30 -21.61
C LEU A 7 8.42 0.33 -22.53
N VAL A 8 7.70 0.86 -23.54
CA VAL A 8 6.95 0.02 -24.50
C VAL A 8 7.91 -0.87 -25.30
N LYS A 9 9.06 -0.33 -25.73
CA LYS A 9 10.09 -1.12 -26.42
C LYS A 9 10.74 -2.17 -25.52
N ALA A 10 10.98 -1.86 -24.25
CA ALA A 10 11.51 -2.83 -23.28
C ALA A 10 10.50 -3.95 -23.02
N ARG A 11 9.22 -3.63 -22.84
CA ARG A 11 8.14 -4.61 -22.66
C ARG A 11 8.01 -5.52 -23.88
N LYS A 12 8.00 -4.96 -25.09
CA LYS A 12 7.95 -5.78 -26.32
C LYS A 12 9.15 -6.74 -26.43
N ARG A 13 10.36 -6.26 -26.15
CA ARG A 13 11.56 -7.11 -26.13
C ARG A 13 11.49 -8.20 -25.06
N ALA A 14 10.95 -7.89 -23.88
CA ALA A 14 10.77 -8.88 -22.81
C ALA A 14 9.75 -9.96 -23.22
N MET A 15 8.68 -9.61 -23.92
CA MET A 15 7.67 -10.56 -24.41
C MET A 15 8.20 -11.50 -25.51
N GLU A 16 9.23 -11.08 -26.25
CA GLU A 16 9.84 -11.86 -27.35
C GLU A 16 11.10 -12.61 -26.91
N ALA A 17 11.56 -12.43 -25.67
CA ALA A 17 12.82 -13.00 -25.19
C ALA A 17 12.61 -14.40 -24.57
N ASP A 18 13.57 -15.30 -24.81
CA ASP A 18 13.60 -16.61 -24.16
C ASP A 18 13.97 -16.53 -22.66
N ILE A 19 14.74 -15.50 -22.28
CA ILE A 19 15.19 -15.26 -20.91
C ILE A 19 15.03 -13.77 -20.59
N VAL A 20 14.38 -13.47 -19.45
CA VAL A 20 14.22 -12.11 -18.94
C VAL A 20 14.81 -12.04 -17.53
N VAL A 21 15.72 -11.09 -17.31
CA VAL A 21 16.28 -10.81 -15.98
C VAL A 21 15.61 -9.56 -15.42
N ILE A 22 15.01 -9.70 -14.24
CA ILE A 22 14.30 -8.65 -13.53
C ILE A 22 14.73 -8.59 -12.07
N ASN A 23 14.39 -7.52 -11.37
CA ASN A 23 14.49 -7.51 -9.91
C ASN A 23 13.27 -8.21 -9.27
N HIS A 24 13.43 -8.68 -8.04
CA HIS A 24 12.34 -9.31 -7.28
C HIS A 24 11.12 -8.38 -7.13
N HIS A 25 11.35 -7.07 -6.96
CA HIS A 25 10.26 -6.11 -6.84
C HIS A 25 9.34 -6.10 -8.07
N LEU A 26 9.88 -6.20 -9.28
CA LEU A 26 9.04 -6.26 -10.49
C LEU A 26 8.25 -7.56 -10.56
N PHE A 27 8.81 -8.68 -10.11
CA PHE A 27 8.10 -9.96 -10.03
C PHE A 27 6.88 -9.88 -9.11
N PHE A 28 7.04 -9.36 -7.89
CA PHE A 28 5.94 -9.21 -6.94
C PHE A 28 4.90 -8.17 -7.40
N ALA A 29 5.34 -7.07 -8.00
CA ALA A 29 4.44 -6.07 -8.58
C ALA A 29 3.58 -6.66 -9.71
N ASP A 30 4.20 -7.41 -10.64
CA ASP A 30 3.47 -8.10 -11.72
C ASP A 30 2.49 -9.13 -11.18
N SER A 31 2.88 -9.89 -10.15
CA SER A 31 2.04 -10.90 -9.52
C SER A 31 0.79 -10.31 -8.84
N GLN A 32 0.89 -9.11 -8.25
CA GLN A 32 -0.27 -8.40 -7.70
C GLN A 32 -1.22 -7.89 -8.80
N LEU A 33 -0.66 -7.28 -9.86
CA LEU A 33 -1.45 -6.82 -11.00
C LEU A 33 -2.24 -7.97 -11.66
N LYS A 34 -1.64 -9.17 -11.72
CA LYS A 34 -2.31 -10.39 -12.19
C LYS A 34 -3.52 -10.77 -11.33
N LYS A 35 -3.40 -10.67 -9.99
CA LYS A 35 -4.53 -10.95 -9.06
C LYS A 35 -5.68 -9.96 -9.24
N GLU A 36 -5.37 -8.70 -9.55
CA GLU A 36 -6.36 -7.64 -9.79
C GLU A 36 -6.96 -7.66 -11.20
N GLY A 37 -6.50 -8.56 -12.09
CA GLY A 37 -7.01 -8.71 -13.45
C GLY A 37 -6.52 -7.64 -14.44
N PHE A 38 -5.43 -6.93 -14.11
CA PHE A 38 -4.82 -5.94 -14.99
C PHE A 38 -3.85 -6.58 -16.02
N SER A 39 -3.45 -5.79 -17.02
CA SER A 39 -2.55 -6.24 -18.09
C SER A 39 -1.15 -6.59 -17.56
N GLU A 40 -0.73 -7.84 -17.80
CA GLU A 40 0.56 -8.41 -17.35
C GLU A 40 1.77 -7.63 -17.87
N LEU A 41 2.69 -7.25 -16.99
CA LEU A 41 3.94 -6.58 -17.38
C LEU A 41 4.97 -7.57 -17.94
N LEU A 42 4.96 -8.80 -17.42
CA LEU A 42 5.90 -9.86 -17.77
C LEU A 42 5.21 -10.97 -18.58
N PRO A 43 5.93 -11.64 -19.50
CA PRO A 43 5.39 -12.80 -20.20
C PRO A 43 5.06 -13.94 -19.22
N GLY A 44 4.18 -14.84 -19.63
CA GLY A 44 4.06 -16.15 -18.99
C GLY A 44 5.37 -16.91 -19.14
N VAL A 45 5.82 -17.55 -18.05
CA VAL A 45 7.09 -18.28 -18.01
C VAL A 45 6.88 -19.67 -17.43
N ASP A 46 7.64 -20.64 -17.96
CA ASP A 46 7.62 -22.02 -17.46
C ASP A 46 8.53 -22.22 -16.25
N VAL A 47 9.55 -21.36 -16.09
CA VAL A 47 10.54 -21.45 -15.00
C VAL A 47 10.88 -20.05 -14.47
N VAL A 48 10.88 -19.91 -13.14
CA VAL A 48 11.35 -18.73 -12.42
C VAL A 48 12.56 -19.11 -11.56
N VAL A 49 13.66 -18.37 -11.70
CA VAL A 49 14.85 -18.52 -10.86
C VAL A 49 14.97 -17.30 -9.96
N PHE A 50 14.86 -17.51 -8.65
CA PHE A 50 15.13 -16.48 -7.65
C PHE A 50 16.57 -16.60 -7.16
N ASP A 51 17.39 -15.63 -7.53
CA ASP A 51 18.72 -15.49 -6.98
C ASP A 51 18.70 -14.67 -5.68
N GLU A 52 19.65 -14.90 -4.77
CA GLU A 52 19.59 -14.34 -3.41
C GLU A 52 18.24 -14.53 -2.72
N ALA A 53 17.65 -15.72 -2.87
CA ALA A 53 16.30 -16.04 -2.44
C ALA A 53 16.04 -15.78 -0.94
N HIS A 54 17.09 -15.68 -0.12
CA HIS A 54 16.99 -15.30 1.29
C HIS A 54 16.27 -13.94 1.50
N GLN A 55 16.23 -13.05 0.49
CA GLN A 55 15.54 -11.76 0.55
C GLN A 55 14.02 -11.84 0.29
N LEU A 56 13.51 -12.97 -0.22
CA LEU A 56 12.12 -13.06 -0.68
C LEU A 56 11.10 -12.84 0.43
N ALA A 57 11.37 -13.30 1.65
CA ALA A 57 10.44 -13.13 2.77
C ALA A 57 10.22 -11.65 3.10
N ASP A 58 11.30 -10.88 3.19
CA ASP A 58 11.24 -9.44 3.46
C ASP A 58 10.55 -8.69 2.31
N ILE A 59 10.88 -9.04 1.06
CA ILE A 59 10.29 -8.39 -0.12
C ILE A 59 8.79 -8.73 -0.21
N ALA A 60 8.41 -10.00 -0.08
CA ALA A 60 7.01 -10.44 -0.06
C ALA A 60 6.22 -9.73 1.04
N SER A 61 6.80 -9.59 2.24
CA SER A 61 6.18 -8.87 3.36
C SER A 61 5.87 -7.42 3.01
N ASN A 62 6.79 -6.74 2.32
CA ASN A 62 6.58 -5.36 1.89
C ASN A 62 5.51 -5.23 0.79
N PHE A 63 5.41 -6.19 -0.14
CA PHE A 63 4.39 -6.16 -1.19
C PHE A 63 3.00 -6.48 -0.64
N ASN A 64 2.90 -7.47 0.25
CA ASN A 64 1.65 -7.79 0.94
C ASN A 64 1.31 -6.80 2.07
N GLY A 65 2.16 -5.79 2.26
CA GLY A 65 1.98 -4.74 3.24
C GLY A 65 1.01 -3.67 2.79
N GLU A 66 0.14 -3.27 3.71
CA GLU A 66 -0.71 -2.09 3.55
C GLU A 66 0.10 -0.84 3.89
N ARG A 67 -0.13 0.23 3.12
CA ARG A 67 0.49 1.53 3.36
C ARG A 67 -0.55 2.64 3.29
N LEU A 68 -0.46 3.57 4.22
CA LEU A 68 -1.32 4.74 4.29
C LEU A 68 -0.46 5.98 4.52
N GLY A 69 -0.51 6.95 3.61
CA GLY A 69 0.20 8.23 3.76
C GLY A 69 -0.73 9.37 4.15
N THR A 70 -0.28 10.26 5.05
CA THR A 70 -1.03 11.51 5.36
C THR A 70 -1.16 12.39 4.11
N ARG A 71 -0.15 12.38 3.23
CA ARG A 71 -0.23 13.05 1.93
C ARG A 71 -1.28 12.43 1.01
N GLN A 72 -1.38 11.10 0.93
CA GLN A 72 -2.39 10.43 0.11
C GLN A 72 -3.82 10.78 0.56
N PHE A 73 -4.03 10.89 1.87
CA PHE A 73 -5.31 11.35 2.43
C PHE A 73 -5.60 12.80 2.06
N LYS A 74 -4.62 13.71 2.17
CA LYS A 74 -4.78 15.10 1.75
C LYS A 74 -5.09 15.23 0.26
N ASP A 75 -4.31 14.56 -0.58
CA ASP A 75 -4.49 14.56 -2.03
C ASP A 75 -5.91 14.05 -2.39
N LEU A 76 -6.44 13.04 -1.68
CA LEU A 76 -7.82 12.58 -1.85
C LEU A 76 -8.85 13.66 -1.50
N VAL A 77 -8.69 14.37 -0.39
CA VAL A 77 -9.62 15.45 0.00
C VAL A 77 -9.61 16.59 -1.03
N ASP A 78 -8.44 16.93 -1.55
CA ASP A 78 -8.28 17.95 -2.60
C ASP A 78 -8.91 17.48 -3.94
N ASP A 79 -8.75 16.20 -4.30
CA ASP A 79 -9.41 15.61 -5.47
C ASP A 79 -10.94 15.65 -5.33
N MET A 80 -11.47 15.29 -4.16
CA MET A 80 -12.90 15.37 -3.86
C MET A 80 -13.44 16.80 -3.98
N LEU A 81 -12.68 17.78 -3.51
CA LEU A 81 -13.02 19.20 -3.64
C LEU A 81 -13.10 19.66 -5.10
N ASN A 82 -12.17 19.19 -5.93
CA ASN A 82 -12.12 19.55 -7.35
C ASN A 82 -13.24 18.90 -8.16
N GLU A 83 -13.65 17.69 -7.79
CA GLU A 83 -14.73 16.93 -8.43
C GLU A 83 -16.12 17.31 -7.88
N TRP A 84 -16.20 18.12 -6.81
CA TRP A 84 -17.48 18.49 -6.18
C TRP A 84 -18.35 19.35 -7.11
N PRO A 85 -19.66 19.06 -7.23
CA PRO A 85 -20.54 19.78 -8.15
C PRO A 85 -20.63 21.29 -7.85
N ILE A 86 -20.45 22.10 -8.91
CA ILE A 86 -20.41 23.57 -8.85
C ILE A 86 -21.68 24.18 -8.25
N LEU A 87 -22.84 23.58 -8.49
CA LEU A 87 -24.13 24.09 -7.98
C LEU A 87 -24.24 24.05 -6.45
N ASP A 88 -23.36 23.28 -5.78
CA ASP A 88 -23.31 23.12 -4.32
C ASP A 88 -22.17 23.92 -3.67
N LEU A 89 -21.54 24.85 -4.41
CA LEU A 89 -20.44 25.72 -3.92
C LEU A 89 -20.80 26.53 -2.67
N ALA A 90 -22.08 26.85 -2.46
CA ALA A 90 -22.57 27.61 -1.32
C ALA A 90 -22.55 26.80 0.00
N ASN A 91 -22.66 25.47 -0.08
CA ASN A 91 -22.60 24.54 1.03
C ASN A 91 -21.48 23.53 0.77
N GLN A 92 -20.21 23.96 0.83
CA GLN A 92 -19.08 23.02 0.68
C GLN A 92 -18.65 22.45 2.03
N PRO A 93 -19.22 21.32 2.50
CA PRO A 93 -18.72 20.64 3.71
C PRO A 93 -17.24 20.31 3.55
N LEU A 94 -16.81 19.96 2.34
CA LEU A 94 -15.44 19.59 2.01
C LEU A 94 -14.40 20.69 2.23
N LYS A 95 -14.73 21.98 2.10
CA LYS A 95 -13.75 23.06 2.37
C LYS A 95 -13.37 23.10 3.84
N SER A 96 -14.37 22.93 4.70
CA SER A 96 -14.14 22.84 6.14
C SER A 96 -13.32 21.60 6.48
N ILE A 97 -13.60 20.46 5.82
CA ILE A 97 -12.89 19.21 6.01
C ILE A 97 -11.44 19.31 5.52
N SER A 98 -11.16 19.95 4.39
CA SER A 98 -9.79 20.20 3.90
C SER A 98 -8.98 21.01 4.91
N HIS A 99 -9.54 22.08 5.47
CA HIS A 99 -8.89 22.83 6.54
C HIS A 99 -8.67 22.00 7.82
N LYS A 100 -9.62 21.12 8.18
CA LYS A 100 -9.44 20.19 9.30
C LYS A 100 -8.35 19.16 8.99
N ALA A 101 -8.26 18.68 7.75
CA ALA A 101 -7.25 17.71 7.30
C ALA A 101 -5.84 18.31 7.34
N ASP A 102 -5.66 19.57 6.91
CA ASP A 102 -4.39 20.28 7.05
C ASP A 102 -3.92 20.35 8.51
N LYS A 103 -4.82 20.78 9.41
CA LYS A 103 -4.53 20.85 10.86
C LYS A 103 -4.24 19.48 11.45
N LEU A 104 -4.96 18.44 11.02
CA LEU A 104 -4.75 17.08 11.46
C LEU A 104 -3.33 16.61 11.12
N VAL A 105 -2.87 16.84 9.88
CA VAL A 105 -1.53 16.42 9.46
C VAL A 105 -0.46 17.13 10.29
N ASP A 106 -0.62 18.43 10.54
CA ASP A 106 0.27 19.18 11.42
C ASP A 106 0.26 18.63 12.86
N GLN A 107 -0.91 18.29 13.41
CA GLN A 107 -1.03 17.71 14.75
C GLN A 107 -0.33 16.35 14.86
N LEU A 108 -0.55 15.46 13.89
CA LEU A 108 0.11 14.15 13.84
C LEU A 108 1.64 14.29 13.74
N LEU A 109 2.12 15.21 12.90
CA LEU A 109 3.55 15.51 12.79
C LEU A 109 4.11 16.13 14.07
N ASN A 110 3.42 17.05 14.71
CA ASN A 110 3.93 17.73 15.91
C ASN A 110 3.96 16.81 17.14
N ALA A 111 3.08 15.81 17.19
CA ALA A 111 3.05 14.83 18.27
C ALA A 111 4.25 13.85 18.25
N LEU A 112 5.00 13.77 17.14
CA LEU A 112 6.16 12.88 17.01
C LEU A 112 7.48 13.68 17.05
N PRO A 113 8.62 13.05 17.39
CA PRO A 113 9.94 13.67 17.26
C PRO A 113 10.28 13.98 15.79
N THR A 114 11.04 15.04 15.53
CA THR A 114 11.39 15.49 14.16
C THR A 114 12.42 14.62 13.45
N ARG A 115 12.93 13.56 14.08
CA ARG A 115 13.91 12.66 13.47
C ARG A 115 13.22 11.75 12.46
N GLU A 116 13.85 11.57 11.30
CA GLU A 116 13.42 10.58 10.31
C GLU A 116 13.75 9.19 10.86
N GLU A 117 12.74 8.56 11.45
CA GLU A 117 12.90 7.26 12.09
C GLU A 117 11.64 6.41 11.89
N ARG A 118 11.84 5.09 11.90
CA ARG A 118 10.77 4.09 11.99
C ARG A 118 10.33 3.97 13.44
N ILE A 119 9.05 4.25 13.69
CA ILE A 119 8.47 4.21 15.03
C ILE A 119 7.44 3.09 15.09
N SER A 120 7.58 2.15 16.03
CA SER A 120 6.59 1.09 16.24
C SER A 120 5.23 1.68 16.62
N TRP A 121 4.15 1.14 16.05
CA TRP A 121 2.79 1.55 16.37
C TRP A 121 2.47 1.42 17.86
N GLU A 122 3.02 0.40 18.53
CA GLU A 122 2.82 0.18 19.97
C GLU A 122 3.45 1.29 20.84
N LEU A 123 4.47 1.97 20.35
CA LEU A 123 5.02 3.15 21.01
C LEU A 123 4.16 4.38 20.73
N VAL A 124 3.69 4.53 19.50
CA VAL A 124 2.84 5.67 19.08
C VAL A 124 1.50 5.66 19.80
N LYS A 125 0.85 4.50 19.98
CA LYS A 125 -0.40 4.35 20.76
C LYS A 125 -0.31 4.91 22.18
N ARG A 126 0.88 4.95 22.77
CA ARG A 126 1.10 5.46 24.14
C ARG A 126 1.13 6.97 24.19
N ASN A 127 1.29 7.64 23.05
CA ASN A 127 1.30 9.09 22.96
C ASN A 127 -0.14 9.62 22.86
N LYS A 128 -0.61 10.27 23.92
CA LYS A 128 -1.98 10.80 24.02
C LYS A 128 -2.28 11.86 22.96
N GLU A 129 -1.36 12.80 22.75
CA GLU A 129 -1.53 13.88 21.76
C GLU A 129 -1.66 13.30 20.35
N PHE A 130 -0.86 12.28 20.03
CA PHE A 130 -0.97 11.57 18.76
C PHE A 130 -2.32 10.85 18.63
N MET A 131 -2.76 10.16 19.68
CA MET A 131 -4.03 9.42 19.64
C MET A 131 -5.26 10.32 19.58
N GLU A 132 -5.20 11.53 20.12
CA GLU A 132 -6.24 12.56 19.95
C GLU A 132 -6.34 13.00 18.47
N ALA A 133 -5.20 13.26 17.83
CA ALA A 133 -5.14 13.55 16.40
C ALA A 133 -5.62 12.35 15.57
N TRP A 134 -5.20 11.13 15.93
CA TRP A 134 -5.67 9.90 15.29
C TRP A 134 -7.20 9.72 15.34
N ASN A 135 -7.82 9.94 16.50
CA ASN A 135 -9.28 9.89 16.63
C ASN A 135 -9.98 10.99 15.84
N THR A 136 -9.34 12.15 15.70
CA THR A 136 -9.80 13.21 14.80
C THR A 136 -9.74 12.76 13.34
N TRP A 137 -8.72 12.01 12.93
CA TRP A 137 -8.66 11.41 11.59
C TRP A 137 -9.79 10.41 11.33
N LEU A 138 -10.04 9.51 12.29
CA LEU A 138 -11.16 8.55 12.19
C LEU A 138 -12.49 9.28 12.00
N SER A 139 -12.74 10.33 12.80
CA SER A 139 -13.96 11.14 12.71
C SER A 139 -14.06 11.89 11.37
N LEU A 140 -12.95 12.44 10.87
CA LEU A 140 -12.91 13.13 9.57
C LEU A 140 -13.19 12.18 8.40
N LYS A 141 -12.70 10.95 8.48
CA LYS A 141 -13.02 9.90 7.52
C LYS A 141 -14.52 9.61 7.53
N ASP A 142 -15.14 9.47 8.70
CA ASP A 142 -16.58 9.26 8.80
C ASP A 142 -17.38 10.43 8.21
N GLU A 143 -16.98 11.68 8.51
CA GLU A 143 -17.57 12.89 7.90
C GLU A 143 -17.47 12.86 6.36
N LEU A 144 -16.33 12.43 5.80
CA LEU A 144 -16.12 12.33 4.34
C LEU A 144 -17.00 11.25 3.70
N ILE A 145 -17.10 10.07 4.31
CA ILE A 145 -17.95 8.98 3.82
C ILE A 145 -19.41 9.45 3.79
N GLN A 146 -19.88 10.07 4.87
CA GLN A 146 -21.25 10.59 4.95
C GLN A 146 -21.53 11.66 3.88
N CYS A 147 -20.56 12.52 3.56
CA CYS A 147 -20.70 13.48 2.47
C CYS A 147 -20.90 12.81 1.11
N LEU A 148 -20.19 11.70 0.86
CA LEU A 148 -20.24 10.97 -0.42
C LEU A 148 -21.50 10.10 -0.59
N GLU A 149 -22.13 9.69 0.51
CA GLU A 149 -23.39 8.93 0.50
C GLU A 149 -24.64 9.78 0.21
N SER A 150 -24.50 11.11 0.12
CA SER A 150 -25.61 12.00 -0.20
C SER A 150 -26.14 11.77 -1.62
N LYS A 151 -27.46 11.91 -1.83
CA LYS A 151 -28.10 11.58 -3.12
C LYS A 151 -27.58 12.39 -4.31
N ASP A 152 -27.01 13.57 -4.06
CA ASP A 152 -26.54 14.50 -5.09
C ASP A 152 -25.13 14.15 -5.62
N THR A 153 -24.41 13.22 -4.97
CA THR A 153 -23.02 12.85 -5.30
C THR A 153 -22.86 11.50 -6.00
N VAL A 154 -23.91 10.66 -6.00
CA VAL A 154 -23.85 9.24 -6.42
C VAL A 154 -23.50 9.04 -7.90
N ASP A 155 -23.84 10.00 -8.78
CA ASP A 155 -23.69 9.85 -10.23
C ASP A 155 -22.44 10.55 -10.82
N ILE A 156 -21.56 11.12 -9.99
CA ILE A 156 -20.36 11.81 -10.47
C ILE A 156 -19.18 10.82 -10.54
N PRO A 157 -18.65 10.49 -11.74
CA PRO A 157 -17.59 9.48 -11.86
C PRO A 157 -16.31 9.81 -11.09
N GLY A 158 -15.97 11.10 -11.00
CA GLY A 158 -14.83 11.58 -10.20
C GLY A 158 -14.98 11.28 -8.71
N LEU A 159 -16.15 11.58 -8.14
CA LEU A 159 -16.46 11.31 -6.74
C LEU A 159 -16.56 9.81 -6.44
N LYS A 160 -17.07 9.00 -7.38
CA LYS A 160 -17.07 7.53 -7.22
C LYS A 160 -15.66 6.96 -7.08
N ARG A 161 -14.71 7.40 -7.91
CA ARG A 161 -13.29 7.01 -7.78
C ARG A 161 -12.68 7.48 -6.46
N CYS A 162 -13.07 8.67 -5.99
CA CYS A 162 -12.65 9.16 -4.67
C CYS A 162 -13.24 8.32 -3.54
N GLN A 163 -14.49 7.88 -3.67
CA GLN A 163 -15.15 6.99 -2.71
C GLN A 163 -14.43 5.64 -2.61
N GLU A 164 -14.10 5.01 -3.75
CA GLU A 164 -13.33 3.76 -3.79
C GLU A 164 -11.99 3.93 -3.06
N ARG A 165 -11.23 5.00 -3.36
CA ARG A 165 -9.98 5.34 -2.66
C ARG A 165 -10.17 5.61 -1.17
N LEU A 166 -11.28 6.24 -0.77
CA LEU A 166 -11.56 6.51 0.64
C LEU A 166 -11.80 5.22 1.42
N LEU A 167 -12.50 4.26 0.83
CA LEU A 167 -12.75 2.94 1.42
C LEU A 167 -11.45 2.11 1.54
N ASP A 168 -10.55 2.20 0.56
CA ASP A 168 -9.23 1.57 0.63
C ASP A 168 -8.41 2.16 1.80
N LEU A 169 -8.38 3.49 1.93
CA LEU A 169 -7.69 4.17 3.04
C LEU A 169 -8.35 3.84 4.39
N GLU A 170 -9.68 3.76 4.44
CA GLU A 170 -10.44 3.36 5.63
C GLU A 170 -10.01 1.97 6.10
N THR A 171 -9.92 1.01 5.18
CA THR A 171 -9.53 -0.37 5.49
C THR A 171 -8.17 -0.40 6.19
N VAL A 172 -7.20 0.33 5.64
CA VAL A 172 -5.86 0.43 6.25
C VAL A 172 -5.93 1.17 7.59
N LEU A 173 -6.63 2.30 7.67
CA LEU A 173 -6.74 3.10 8.90
C LEU A 173 -7.36 2.31 10.06
N LEU A 174 -8.48 1.62 9.79
CA LEU A 174 -9.16 0.78 10.78
C LEU A 174 -8.29 -0.38 11.22
N SER A 175 -7.48 -0.95 10.33
CA SER A 175 -6.55 -2.01 10.73
C SER A 175 -5.69 -1.57 11.92
N PHE A 176 -5.17 -0.34 11.95
CA PHE A 176 -4.35 0.17 13.06
C PHE A 176 -5.10 0.28 14.40
N THR A 177 -6.44 0.31 14.40
CA THR A 177 -7.27 0.36 15.62
C THR A 177 -7.49 -1.02 16.26
N GLU A 178 -7.36 -2.09 15.50
CA GLU A 178 -7.60 -3.45 15.99
C GLU A 178 -6.48 -3.92 16.93
N GLU A 179 -6.84 -4.47 18.09
CA GLU A 179 -5.89 -5.02 19.08
C GLU A 179 -5.23 -6.32 18.62
N ASN A 180 -5.93 -7.12 17.80
CA ASN A 180 -5.55 -8.50 17.51
C ASN A 180 -5.30 -8.68 16.02
N ASN A 181 -4.13 -8.29 15.57
CA ASN A 181 -3.79 -8.45 14.17
C ASN A 181 -2.41 -9.06 14.05
N HIS A 182 -2.32 -10.12 13.25
CA HIS A 182 -1.08 -10.76 12.83
C HIS A 182 -0.33 -9.84 11.86
N LYS A 183 -0.22 -8.54 12.16
CA LYS A 183 0.42 -7.51 11.36
C LYS A 183 1.44 -6.77 12.21
N ILE A 184 2.65 -6.62 11.67
CA ILE A 184 3.66 -5.72 12.20
C ILE A 184 3.34 -4.33 11.69
N ARG A 185 3.18 -3.38 12.61
CA ARG A 185 2.76 -2.01 12.31
C ARG A 185 3.79 -1.00 12.77
N TRP A 186 4.16 -0.09 11.86
CA TRP A 186 5.05 1.01 12.18
C TRP A 186 4.70 2.24 11.34
N LEU A 187 5.29 3.37 11.73
CA LEU A 187 5.19 4.62 11.02
C LEU A 187 6.58 5.09 10.64
N GLU A 188 6.71 5.67 9.46
CA GLU A 188 7.87 6.41 9.02
C GLU A 188 7.52 7.90 9.00
N ARG A 189 8.33 8.69 9.69
CA ARG A 189 8.22 10.15 9.65
C ARG A 189 9.15 10.71 8.57
N PHE A 190 8.56 11.51 7.68
CA PHE A 190 9.29 12.41 6.79
C PHE A 190 9.02 13.87 7.18
N LYS A 191 9.76 14.80 6.58
CA LYS A 191 9.68 16.24 6.88
C LYS A 191 8.25 16.81 6.89
N HIS A 192 7.39 16.37 5.97
CA HIS A 192 6.04 16.91 5.78
C HIS A 192 4.94 15.84 5.66
N THR A 193 5.25 14.58 5.95
CA THR A 193 4.26 13.50 5.83
C THR A 193 4.61 12.36 6.78
N LEU A 194 3.60 11.63 7.19
CA LEU A 194 3.74 10.34 7.85
C LEU A 194 3.31 9.25 6.87
N VAL A 195 4.00 8.11 6.93
CA VAL A 195 3.63 6.91 6.18
C VAL A 195 3.48 5.77 7.18
N PHE A 196 2.26 5.24 7.25
CA PHE A 196 1.89 4.11 8.09
C PHE A 196 2.08 2.84 7.26
N HIS A 197 2.69 1.85 7.87
CA HIS A 197 2.97 0.55 7.26
C HIS A 197 2.39 -0.54 8.15
N ALA A 198 1.63 -1.46 7.54
CA ALA A 198 1.12 -2.65 8.21
C ALA A 198 1.40 -3.87 7.33
N THR A 199 2.41 -4.66 7.68
CA THR A 199 2.74 -5.91 6.96
C THR A 199 2.26 -7.11 7.75
N PRO A 200 1.74 -8.16 7.11
CA PRO A 200 1.46 -9.40 7.81
C PRO A 200 2.74 -9.93 8.50
N TYR A 201 2.58 -10.50 9.68
CA TYR A 201 3.64 -11.16 10.46
C TYR A 201 4.13 -12.42 9.75
N ASP A 202 3.21 -13.09 9.05
CA ASP A 202 3.48 -14.29 8.29
C ASP A 202 3.05 -14.08 6.83
N VAL A 203 4.00 -14.23 5.90
CA VAL A 203 3.74 -14.16 4.46
C VAL A 203 3.60 -15.54 3.83
N ALA A 204 3.79 -16.61 4.60
CA ALA A 204 3.84 -17.97 4.10
C ALA A 204 2.62 -18.35 3.25
N GLU A 205 1.42 -18.09 3.77
CA GLU A 205 0.19 -18.43 3.05
C GLU A 205 0.07 -17.65 1.73
N SER A 206 0.28 -16.33 1.79
CA SER A 206 0.18 -15.47 0.61
C SER A 206 1.22 -15.78 -0.47
N PHE A 207 2.44 -16.14 -0.06
CA PHE A 207 3.54 -16.47 -0.94
C PHE A 207 3.36 -17.87 -1.53
N SER A 208 3.03 -18.87 -0.70
CA SER A 208 2.70 -20.22 -1.14
C SER A 208 1.55 -20.22 -2.14
N GLN A 209 0.51 -19.40 -1.92
CA GLN A 209 -0.58 -19.24 -2.85
C GLN A 209 -0.12 -18.61 -4.17
N LEU A 210 0.72 -17.57 -4.13
CA LEU A 210 1.31 -16.97 -5.33
C LEU A 210 2.08 -18.01 -6.16
N LEU A 211 2.87 -18.85 -5.51
CA LEU A 211 3.61 -19.91 -6.19
C LEU A 211 2.66 -20.94 -6.84
N LYS A 212 1.56 -21.30 -6.16
CA LYS A 212 0.56 -22.26 -6.69
C LYS A 212 -0.28 -21.70 -7.82
N ASP A 213 -0.59 -20.40 -7.79
CA ASP A 213 -1.41 -19.73 -8.80
C ASP A 213 -0.71 -19.69 -10.16
N GLN A 214 0.62 -19.65 -10.17
CA GLN A 214 1.42 -19.69 -11.39
C GLN A 214 1.85 -21.13 -11.68
N SER A 215 1.45 -21.65 -12.84
CA SER A 215 1.83 -23.00 -13.30
C SER A 215 3.25 -23.03 -13.87
N CYS A 216 4.26 -22.77 -13.03
CA CYS A 216 5.67 -22.77 -13.43
C CYS A 216 6.56 -23.47 -12.40
N ALA A 217 7.79 -23.82 -12.80
CA ALA A 217 8.79 -24.38 -11.91
C ALA A 217 9.58 -23.26 -11.22
N TYR A 218 9.82 -23.41 -9.92
CA TYR A 218 10.60 -22.45 -9.13
C TYR A 218 11.95 -23.03 -8.72
N ILE A 219 13.01 -22.25 -8.96
CA ILE A 219 14.37 -22.55 -8.51
C ILE A 219 14.81 -21.41 -7.59
N PHE A 220 15.28 -21.75 -6.39
CA PHE A 220 15.76 -20.79 -5.40
C PHE A 220 17.27 -20.98 -5.21
N THR A 221 18.05 -19.92 -5.42
CA THR A 221 19.50 -19.89 -5.20
C THR A 221 19.86 -18.82 -4.20
N SER A 222 20.74 -19.15 -3.25
CA SER A 222 21.37 -18.17 -2.35
C SER A 222 22.48 -18.87 -1.57
N ALA A 223 23.56 -18.14 -1.30
CA ALA A 223 24.71 -18.65 -0.54
C ALA A 223 24.37 -18.93 0.94
N THR A 224 23.27 -18.37 1.45
CA THR A 224 22.91 -18.38 2.88
C THR A 224 21.60 -19.11 3.17
N LEU A 225 21.09 -19.90 2.22
CA LEU A 225 19.80 -20.62 2.38
C LEU A 225 19.79 -21.65 3.51
N THR A 226 20.94 -22.25 3.80
CA THR A 226 21.04 -23.29 4.84
C THR A 226 21.66 -22.74 6.11
N MET A 227 20.94 -22.90 7.22
CA MET A 227 21.51 -22.76 8.56
C MET A 227 21.50 -24.14 9.21
N ALA A 228 22.63 -24.56 9.77
CA ALA A 228 22.79 -25.89 10.39
C ALA A 228 22.34 -27.06 9.48
N SER A 229 22.64 -26.98 8.18
CA SER A 229 22.28 -27.99 7.16
C SER A 229 20.78 -28.20 6.95
N ALA A 230 19.94 -27.26 7.39
CA ALA A 230 18.51 -27.25 7.15
C ALA A 230 18.07 -25.98 6.42
N PHE A 231 16.99 -26.06 5.66
CA PHE A 231 16.37 -24.93 4.96
C PHE A 231 15.25 -24.26 5.77
N ASP A 232 15.04 -24.68 7.01
CA ASP A 232 13.92 -24.22 7.86
C ASP A 232 13.86 -22.68 7.99
N SER A 233 15.01 -22.02 8.08
CA SER A 233 15.10 -20.56 8.18
C SER A 233 14.60 -19.83 6.93
N PHE A 234 14.64 -20.50 5.76
CA PHE A 234 14.15 -19.97 4.50
C PHE A 234 12.72 -20.44 4.19
N CYS A 235 12.41 -21.71 4.39
CA CYS A 235 11.10 -22.28 4.05
C CYS A 235 10.00 -21.80 5.00
N LYS A 236 10.24 -21.74 6.32
CA LYS A 236 9.17 -21.42 7.30
C LYS A 236 8.53 -20.04 7.07
N PRO A 237 9.28 -18.95 6.81
CA PRO A 237 8.67 -17.64 6.53
C PRO A 237 7.90 -17.58 5.21
N LEU A 238 8.17 -18.49 4.27
CA LEU A 238 7.61 -18.48 2.91
C LEU A 238 6.53 -19.54 2.67
N GLY A 239 6.37 -20.51 3.58
CA GLY A 239 5.34 -21.55 3.53
C GLY A 239 5.77 -22.82 2.81
#